data_AF-A0A6N2KY75-F1
#
_entry.id   AF-A0A6N2KY75-F1
#
_cell.length_a   1.000
_cell.length_b   1.000
_cell.length_c   1.000
_cell.angle_alpha   90.00
_cell.angle_beta   90.00
_cell.angle_gamma   90.00
#
_symmetry.space_group_name_H-M   'P 1'
#
loop_
_entity.id
_entity.type
_entity.pdbx_description
1 polymer ?
#
loop_
_entity_poly.entity_id
_entity_poly.type
_entity_poly.pdbx_seq_one_letter_code
_entity_poly.pdbx_strand_id
1 'polypeptide(L)'
;MDCRQHLNKREYLQLPSGVSEHLVAKMNSPIKFSSTILLYLLTLSVITRAQSLNNPNYLHHICDDTTTSTTTYKDNLNLLLSSLSSSATRNSIGFFNASEGREPDDVYGLFFCRGDLSTDVCQNCVANATKDIVQRRCPTANGGSHMV
;
A
#
# COMPACT_ATOMS: atom_id res chain seq x y z
N MET A 1 -9.36 -2.49 -8.43
CA MET A 1 -8.13 -2.78 -7.66
C MET A 1 -8.54 -3.19 -6.25
N ASP A 2 -8.05 -4.32 -5.76
CA ASP A 2 -8.12 -4.72 -4.35
C ASP A 2 -6.81 -4.32 -3.66
N CYS A 3 -6.92 -3.69 -2.50
CA CYS A 3 -5.81 -3.19 -1.71
C CYS A 3 -5.67 -4.04 -0.44
N ARG A 4 -5.12 -5.26 -0.57
CA ARG A 4 -4.82 -6.15 0.56
C ARG A 4 -3.39 -5.95 1.09
N GLN A 5 -3.25 -5.98 2.42
CA GLN A 5 -1.96 -6.30 3.04
C GLN A 5 -1.87 -7.78 3.37
N HIS A 6 -0.88 -8.47 2.82
CA HIS A 6 -0.47 -9.73 3.41
C HIS A 6 0.29 -9.45 4.71
N LEU A 7 -0.36 -9.73 5.85
CA LEU A 7 0.39 -10.08 7.05
C LEU A 7 1.23 -11.30 6.65
N ASN A 8 2.55 -11.11 6.55
CA ASN A 8 3.46 -12.22 6.40
C ASN A 8 3.22 -13.14 7.61
N LYS A 9 2.72 -14.35 7.37
CA LYS A 9 2.37 -15.32 8.42
C LYS A 9 3.63 -15.94 9.07
N ARG A 10 4.72 -15.17 9.16
CA ARG A 10 6.04 -15.53 9.71
C ARG A 10 6.42 -14.73 10.96
N GLU A 11 5.44 -14.23 11.70
CA GLU A 11 5.69 -13.74 13.07
C GLU A 11 4.53 -14.16 13.98
N TYR A 12 4.44 -15.46 14.19
CA TYR A 12 3.68 -16.06 15.30
C TYR A 12 4.54 -17.13 15.95
N LEU A 13 5.76 -16.78 16.35
CA LEU A 13 6.48 -17.57 17.35
C LEU A 13 7.45 -16.67 18.11
N GLN A 14 7.42 -16.87 19.44
CA GLN A 14 8.27 -16.30 20.48
C GLN A 14 7.81 -14.96 21.09
N LEU A 15 6.77 -15.07 21.92
CA LEU A 15 6.75 -14.36 23.21
C LEU A 15 7.91 -14.88 24.08
N PRO A 16 8.80 -14.04 24.63
CA PRO A 16 9.61 -14.42 25.76
C PRO A 16 8.82 -14.18 27.06
N SER A 17 8.75 -15.25 27.83
CA SER A 17 8.38 -15.33 29.23
C SER A 17 9.23 -14.45 30.14
N GLY A 18 8.61 -13.86 31.17
CA GLY A 18 9.26 -13.59 32.45
C GLY A 18 9.61 -12.12 32.71
N VAL A 19 8.73 -11.43 33.44
CA VAL A 19 9.06 -10.21 34.17
C VAL A 19 9.52 -10.65 35.57
N SER A 20 10.76 -10.37 35.94
CA SER A 20 11.17 -10.32 37.35
C SER A 20 12.33 -9.36 37.53
N GLU A 21 12.12 -8.43 38.48
CA GLU A 21 13.06 -7.45 38.99
C GLU A 21 14.34 -8.11 39.54
N HIS A 22 15.49 -7.45 39.38
CA HIS A 22 16.56 -7.46 40.40
C HIS A 22 17.51 -6.26 40.24
N LEU A 23 17.35 -5.33 41.19
CA LEU A 23 18.40 -4.58 41.89
C LEU A 23 19.18 -3.48 41.15
N VAL A 24 18.74 -2.26 41.44
CA VAL A 24 19.51 -1.01 41.40
C VAL A 24 20.76 -1.10 42.29
N ALA A 25 21.95 -1.01 41.69
CA ALA A 25 23.24 -0.67 42.34
C ALA A 25 24.26 -0.34 41.23
N LYS A 26 25.19 0.63 41.29
CA LYS A 26 25.50 1.77 42.17
C LYS A 26 26.51 2.66 41.40
N MET A 27 26.31 3.98 41.48
CA MET A 27 27.28 5.10 41.54
C MET A 27 28.53 5.20 40.61
N ASN A 28 28.56 6.30 39.84
CA ASN A 28 29.69 7.15 39.37
C ASN A 28 30.81 6.59 38.47
N SER A 29 30.87 7.05 37.21
CA SER A 29 32.07 7.36 36.37
C SER A 29 31.68 7.79 34.92
N PRO A 30 32.55 8.47 34.14
CA PRO A 30 32.22 9.69 33.41
C PRO A 30 31.52 9.47 32.06
N ILE A 31 30.61 10.41 31.75
CA ILE A 31 30.21 10.84 30.41
C ILE A 31 29.87 9.70 29.42
N LYS A 32 28.65 9.15 29.55
CA LYS A 32 28.09 8.08 28.70
C LYS A 32 27.47 8.59 27.38
N PHE A 33 28.03 9.59 26.70
CA PHE A 33 27.46 10.07 25.43
C PHE A 33 27.55 9.01 24.32
N SER A 34 28.62 8.22 24.27
CA SER A 34 28.79 7.18 23.24
C SER A 34 27.75 6.05 23.36
N SER A 35 27.45 5.60 24.59
CA SER A 35 26.49 4.51 24.82
C SER A 35 25.04 4.93 24.61
N THR A 36 24.67 6.18 24.94
CA THR A 36 23.31 6.69 24.71
C THR A 36 23.05 6.99 23.23
N ILE A 37 24.05 7.53 22.52
CA ILE A 37 23.98 7.71 21.06
C ILE A 37 23.83 6.37 20.36
N LEU A 38 24.60 5.35 20.77
CA LEU A 38 24.48 4.00 20.19
C LEU A 38 23.10 3.38 20.44
N LEU A 39 22.55 3.50 21.66
CA LEU A 39 21.18 3.06 21.95
C LEU A 39 20.14 3.81 21.11
N TYR A 40 20.29 5.13 20.95
CA TYR A 40 19.40 5.96 20.15
C TYR A 40 19.46 5.61 18.66
N LEU A 41 20.64 5.32 18.12
CA LEU A 41 20.81 4.86 16.74
C LEU A 41 20.19 3.48 16.51
N LEU A 42 20.33 2.57 17.49
CA LEU A 42 19.69 1.26 17.44
C LEU A 42 18.17 1.38 17.48
N THR A 43 17.59 2.21 18.35
CA THR A 43 16.14 2.43 18.37
C THR A 43 15.64 3.11 17.10
N LEU A 44 16.36 4.10 16.55
CA LEU A 44 16.02 4.72 15.26
C LEU A 44 16.00 3.69 14.13
N SER A 45 16.96 2.76 14.11
CA SER A 45 17.06 1.71 13.10
C SER A 45 15.93 0.65 13.20
N VAL A 46 15.36 0.45 14.39
CA VAL A 46 14.20 -0.43 14.60
C VAL A 46 12.92 0.28 14.17
N ILE A 47 12.79 1.59 14.44
CA ILE A 47 11.62 2.39 14.05
C ILE A 47 11.51 2.51 12.52
N THR A 48 12.63 2.67 11.79
CA THR A 48 12.60 2.71 10.31
C THR A 48 12.17 1.39 9.67
N ARG A 49 12.45 0.24 10.31
CA ARG A 49 11.99 -1.07 9.82
C ARG A 49 10.49 -1.30 10.03
N ALA A 50 9.90 -0.73 11.08
CA ALA A 50 8.47 -0.87 11.36
C ALA A 50 7.56 -0.23 10.29
N GLN A 51 8.08 0.71 9.50
CA GLN A 51 7.32 1.35 8.41
C GLN A 51 7.19 0.45 7.16
N SER A 52 7.90 -0.68 7.11
CA SER A 52 7.89 -1.62 5.98
C SER A 52 6.66 -2.53 5.93
N LEU A 53 5.87 -2.64 7.00
CA LEU A 53 4.67 -3.50 7.00
C LEU A 53 3.45 -2.84 6.34
N ASN A 54 3.53 -1.54 6.01
CA ASN A 54 2.36 -0.76 5.62
C ASN A 54 2.20 -0.59 4.10
N ASN A 55 3.06 -1.21 3.29
CA ASN A 55 2.90 -1.19 1.85
C ASN A 55 1.96 -2.35 1.44
N PRO A 56 0.83 -2.08 0.75
CA PRO A 56 0.03 -3.16 0.16
C PRO A 56 0.93 -4.11 -0.62
N ASN A 57 0.94 -5.38 -0.21
CA ASN A 57 1.71 -6.38 -0.93
C ASN A 57 0.92 -6.72 -2.18
N TYR A 58 1.42 -6.27 -3.33
CA TYR A 58 0.89 -6.68 -4.62
C TYR A 58 0.84 -8.22 -4.69
N LEU A 59 -0.33 -8.76 -5.04
CA LEU A 59 -0.58 -10.18 -5.11
C LEU A 59 -0.49 -10.70 -6.53
N HIS A 60 -1.38 -10.22 -7.38
CA HIS A 60 -1.45 -10.61 -8.78
C HIS A 60 -2.25 -9.58 -9.58
N HIS A 61 -2.17 -9.69 -10.90
CA HIS A 61 -3.04 -8.95 -11.80
C HIS A 61 -3.53 -9.86 -12.93
N ILE A 62 -4.62 -9.43 -13.56
CA ILE A 62 -5.18 -10.03 -14.77
C ILE A 62 -5.30 -8.90 -15.80
N CYS A 63 -4.82 -9.15 -17.01
CA CYS A 63 -4.97 -8.25 -18.16
C CYS A 63 -5.77 -8.98 -19.24
N ASP A 64 -6.84 -8.36 -19.73
CA ASP A 64 -7.48 -8.79 -20.97
C ASP A 64 -6.91 -8.01 -22.17
N ASP A 65 -6.40 -8.77 -23.14
CA ASP A 65 -5.86 -8.28 -24.41
C ASP A 65 -6.81 -8.59 -25.59
N THR A 66 -8.12 -8.54 -25.36
CA THR A 66 -9.12 -9.06 -26.31
C THR A 66 -9.46 -8.13 -27.47
N THR A 67 -9.02 -6.87 -27.45
CA THR A 67 -9.42 -5.82 -28.40
C THR A 67 -8.26 -4.92 -28.79
N THR A 68 -8.35 -4.25 -29.93
CA THR A 68 -7.44 -3.14 -30.27
C THR A 68 -8.00 -1.87 -29.61
N SER A 69 -7.33 -1.31 -28.61
CA SER A 69 -7.77 -0.05 -27.98
C SER A 69 -7.75 1.11 -28.97
N THR A 70 -8.78 1.93 -28.94
CA THR A 70 -8.75 3.25 -29.56
C THR A 70 -7.95 4.22 -28.68
N THR A 71 -7.53 5.35 -29.26
CA THR A 71 -6.94 6.45 -28.46
C THR A 71 -7.95 7.00 -27.45
N THR A 72 -9.23 7.07 -27.81
CA THR A 72 -10.32 7.53 -26.95
C THR A 72 -10.50 6.64 -25.73
N TYR A 73 -10.50 5.31 -25.91
CA TYR A 73 -10.58 4.36 -24.80
C TYR A 73 -9.43 4.58 -23.80
N LYS A 74 -8.21 4.79 -24.31
CA LYS A 74 -7.02 5.02 -23.49
C LYS A 74 -7.09 6.36 -22.73
N ASP A 75 -7.63 7.40 -23.33
CA ASP A 75 -7.85 8.69 -22.66
C ASP A 75 -8.91 8.56 -21.56
N ASN A 76 -10.03 7.90 -21.85
CA ASN A 76 -11.08 7.62 -20.86
C ASN A 76 -10.54 6.77 -19.69
N LEU A 77 -9.71 5.76 -19.98
CA LEU A 77 -9.04 4.96 -18.95
C LEU A 77 -8.13 5.82 -18.06
N ASN A 78 -7.34 6.73 -18.64
CA ASN A 78 -6.49 7.63 -17.86
C ASN A 78 -7.30 8.59 -16.96
N LEU A 79 -8.43 9.10 -17.45
CA LEU A 79 -9.36 9.91 -16.67
C LEU A 79 -9.96 9.10 -15.51
N LEU A 80 -10.39 7.87 -15.79
CA LEU A 80 -10.96 6.97 -14.78
C LEU A 80 -9.94 6.67 -13.67
N LEU A 81 -8.71 6.30 -14.03
CA LEU A 81 -7.63 6.03 -13.06
C LEU A 81 -7.31 7.25 -12.20
N SER A 82 -7.33 8.45 -12.80
CA SER A 82 -7.15 9.72 -12.08
C SER A 82 -8.30 9.99 -11.11
N SER A 83 -9.54 9.72 -11.54
CA SER A 83 -10.75 9.85 -10.71
C SER A 83 -10.70 8.91 -9.50
N LEU A 84 -10.37 7.63 -9.72
CA LEU A 84 -10.24 6.63 -8.64
C LEU A 84 -9.16 7.06 -7.61
N SER A 85 -7.99 7.49 -8.08
CA SER A 85 -6.89 7.94 -7.21
C SER A 85 -7.28 9.20 -6.41
N SER A 86 -7.91 10.18 -7.06
CA SER A 86 -8.41 11.40 -6.42
C SER A 86 -9.48 11.11 -5.36
N SER A 87 -10.41 10.20 -5.68
CA SER A 87 -11.48 9.80 -4.77
C SER A 87 -10.97 9.06 -3.55
N ALA A 88 -9.91 8.26 -3.65
CA ALA A 88 -9.28 7.64 -2.47
C ALA A 88 -8.80 8.69 -1.46
N THR A 89 -8.28 9.83 -1.93
CA THR A 89 -7.84 10.93 -1.06
C THR A 89 -9.01 11.68 -0.43
N ARG A 90 -10.13 11.81 -1.16
CA ARG A 90 -11.30 12.59 -0.72
C ARG A 90 -12.28 11.80 0.14
N ASN A 91 -12.32 10.48 -0.04
CA ASN A 91 -13.34 9.61 0.55
C ASN A 91 -12.70 8.62 1.53
N SER A 92 -13.15 8.64 2.78
CA SER A 92 -12.67 7.75 3.84
C SER A 92 -13.32 6.36 3.85
N ILE A 93 -14.28 6.10 2.94
CA ILE A 93 -15.13 4.89 2.99
C ILE A 93 -14.40 3.65 2.43
N GLY A 94 -13.16 3.78 1.95
CA GLY A 94 -12.36 2.63 1.47
C GLY A 94 -12.92 1.94 0.23
N PHE A 95 -13.92 2.53 -0.43
CA PHE A 95 -14.52 2.03 -1.66
C PHE A 95 -14.99 3.20 -2.52
N PHE A 96 -14.80 3.09 -3.83
CA PHE A 96 -15.36 4.02 -4.81
C PHE A 96 -15.42 3.34 -6.18
N ASN A 97 -16.44 3.66 -6.96
CA ASN A 97 -16.56 3.28 -8.36
C ASN A 97 -16.77 4.53 -9.23
N ALA A 98 -16.39 4.42 -10.50
CA ALA A 98 -16.61 5.45 -11.49
C ALA A 98 -16.67 4.84 -12.89
N SER A 99 -17.19 5.62 -13.82
CA SER A 99 -17.18 5.34 -15.25
C SER A 99 -16.76 6.59 -16.01
N GLU A 100 -16.08 6.42 -17.13
CA GLU A 100 -15.69 7.52 -18.02
C GLU A 100 -16.01 7.19 -19.48
N GLY A 101 -16.33 8.20 -20.27
CA GLY A 101 -16.62 8.03 -21.70
C GLY A 101 -18.05 7.60 -22.00
N ARG A 102 -18.25 7.13 -23.24
CA ARG A 102 -19.51 6.60 -23.79
C ARG A 102 -19.17 5.50 -24.78
N GLU A 103 -20.11 4.59 -25.02
CA GLU A 103 -19.97 3.51 -26.01
C GLU A 103 -19.50 4.08 -27.37
N PRO A 104 -18.51 3.44 -28.03
CA PRO A 104 -17.89 2.14 -27.71
C PRO A 104 -16.65 2.22 -26.80
N ASP A 105 -16.28 3.40 -26.32
CA ASP A 105 -15.02 3.65 -25.61
C ASP A 105 -15.22 3.92 -24.11
N ASP A 106 -16.38 3.53 -23.55
CA ASP A 106 -16.65 3.67 -22.12
C ASP A 106 -15.82 2.70 -21.28
N VAL A 107 -15.41 3.18 -20.10
CA VAL A 107 -14.61 2.42 -19.15
C VAL A 107 -15.26 2.45 -17.78
N TYR A 108 -15.12 1.34 -17.05
CA TYR A 108 -15.63 1.19 -15.69
C TYR A 108 -14.50 0.76 -14.77
N GLY A 109 -14.53 1.26 -13.54
CA GLY A 109 -13.52 0.90 -12.55
C GLY A 109 -13.97 1.14 -11.14
N LEU A 110 -13.31 0.43 -10.23
CA LEU A 110 -13.50 0.58 -8.79
C LEU A 110 -12.21 0.29 -8.04
N PHE A 111 -12.11 0.84 -6.84
CA PHE A 111 -11.18 0.36 -5.83
C PHE A 111 -11.94 -0.09 -4.59
N PHE A 112 -11.36 -1.05 -3.89
CA PHE A 112 -11.80 -1.46 -2.56
C PHE A 112 -10.57 -1.67 -1.67
N CYS A 113 -10.60 -1.07 -0.49
CA CYS A 113 -9.58 -1.18 0.54
C CYS A 113 -10.07 -2.09 1.65
N ARG A 114 -9.15 -2.88 2.22
CA ARG A 114 -9.46 -3.70 3.39
C ARG A 114 -9.76 -2.81 4.60
N GLY A 115 -10.83 -3.14 5.35
CA GLY A 115 -11.36 -2.29 6.42
C GLY A 115 -10.49 -2.15 7.67
N ASP A 116 -9.38 -2.90 7.78
CA ASP A 116 -8.38 -2.80 8.84
C ASP A 116 -7.16 -1.93 8.46
N LEU A 117 -7.13 -1.40 7.22
CA LEU A 117 -6.09 -0.46 6.79
C LEU A 117 -6.43 0.97 7.26
N SER A 118 -5.41 1.73 7.62
CA SER A 118 -5.59 3.17 7.80
C SER A 118 -5.90 3.87 6.47
N THR A 119 -6.58 5.01 6.53
CA THR A 119 -6.92 5.82 5.37
C THR A 119 -5.69 6.13 4.50
N ASP A 120 -4.57 6.51 5.11
CA ASP A 120 -3.34 6.85 4.39
C ASP A 120 -2.76 5.65 3.64
N VAL A 121 -2.85 4.45 4.22
CA VAL A 121 -2.38 3.22 3.57
C VAL A 121 -3.26 2.87 2.38
N CYS A 122 -4.58 3.00 2.53
CA CYS A 122 -5.53 2.82 1.43
C CYS A 122 -5.26 3.83 0.29
N GLN A 123 -5.09 5.11 0.61
CA GLN A 123 -4.80 6.16 -0.36
C GLN A 123 -3.53 5.88 -1.16
N ASN A 124 -2.44 5.56 -0.46
CA ASN A 124 -1.17 5.23 -1.09
C ASN A 124 -1.28 3.96 -1.95
N CYS A 125 -2.06 2.98 -1.50
CA CYS A 125 -2.32 1.78 -2.29
C CYS A 125 -3.00 2.09 -3.62
N VAL A 126 -4.12 2.83 -3.58
CA VAL A 126 -4.88 3.16 -4.79
C VAL A 126 -4.05 4.03 -5.73
N ALA A 127 -3.32 5.01 -5.20
CA ALA A 127 -2.44 5.87 -5.99
C ALA A 127 -1.30 5.11 -6.67
N ASN A 128 -0.75 4.08 -6.00
CA ASN A 128 0.25 3.21 -6.60
C ASN A 128 -0.39 2.27 -7.62
N ALA A 129 -1.46 1.56 -7.27
CA ALA A 129 -2.11 0.59 -8.14
C ALA A 129 -2.58 1.19 -9.47
N THR A 130 -3.15 2.41 -9.43
CA THR A 130 -3.60 3.14 -10.64
C THR A 130 -2.46 3.50 -11.58
N LYS A 131 -1.26 3.82 -11.08
CA LYS A 131 -0.07 4.02 -11.90
C LYS A 131 0.50 2.69 -12.39
N ASP A 132 0.52 1.72 -11.50
CA ASP A 132 1.20 0.44 -11.69
C ASP A 132 0.51 -0.41 -12.77
N ILE A 133 -0.81 -0.36 -12.83
CA ILE A 133 -1.60 -1.12 -13.79
C ILE A 133 -1.26 -0.74 -15.23
N VAL A 134 -1.14 0.55 -15.56
CA VAL A 134 -0.84 1.00 -16.93
C VAL A 134 0.66 1.05 -17.25
N GLN A 135 1.52 1.18 -16.24
CA GLN A 135 2.96 1.33 -16.47
C GLN A 135 3.72 -0.01 -16.49
N ARG A 136 3.34 -0.95 -15.62
CA ARG A 136 4.17 -2.14 -15.35
C ARG A 136 3.44 -3.48 -15.50
N ARG A 137 2.12 -3.50 -15.36
CA ARG A 137 1.35 -4.76 -15.30
C ARG A 137 0.60 -5.05 -16.59
N CYS A 138 -0.25 -4.12 -16.96
CA CYS A 138 -1.14 -4.19 -18.10
C CYS A 138 -0.86 -3.04 -19.09
N PRO A 139 0.38 -2.87 -19.60
CA PRO A 139 0.73 -1.74 -20.47
C PRO A 139 0.02 -1.78 -21.83
N THR A 140 -0.37 -2.98 -22.25
CA THR A 140 -1.09 -3.26 -23.50
C THR A 140 -2.53 -3.69 -23.27
N ALA A 141 -3.00 -3.77 -22.01
CA ALA A 141 -4.34 -4.25 -21.76
C ALA A 141 -5.34 -3.28 -22.39
N ASN A 142 -6.06 -3.83 -23.34
CA ASN A 142 -7.01 -3.12 -24.15
C ASN A 142 -8.46 -3.43 -23.74
N GLY A 143 -8.62 -4.23 -22.69
CA GLY A 143 -9.88 -4.55 -22.04
C GLY A 143 -9.81 -4.39 -20.53
N GLY A 144 -10.50 -5.28 -19.80
CA GLY A 144 -10.55 -5.29 -18.34
C GLY A 144 -9.18 -5.54 -17.72
N SER A 145 -8.89 -4.84 -16.62
CA SER A 145 -7.70 -5.10 -15.81
C SER A 145 -8.06 -5.13 -14.33
N HIS A 146 -7.63 -6.20 -13.65
CA HIS A 146 -7.86 -6.39 -12.23
C HIS A 146 -6.52 -6.52 -11.51
N MET A 147 -6.30 -5.72 -10.47
CA MET A 147 -5.12 -5.79 -9.60
C MET A 147 -5.57 -6.10 -8.19
N VAL A 148 -4.85 -6.99 -7.51
CA VAL A 148 -5.06 -7.41 -6.11
C VAL A 148 -3.78 -7.21 -5.32
#